data_AF-A0A1A7XZL7-F1
#
_entry.id   AF-A0A1A7XZL7-F1
#
_cell.length_a   1.000
_cell.length_b   1.000
_cell.length_c   1.000
_cell.angle_alpha   90.00
_cell.angle_beta   90.00
_cell.angle_gamma   90.00
#
_symmetry.space_group_name_H-M   'P 1'
#
loop_
_entity.id
_entity.type
_entity.pdbx_description
1 polymer ?
#
loop_
_entity_poly.entity_id
_entity_poly.type
_entity_poly.pdbx_seq_one_letter_code
_entity_poly.pdbx_strand_id
1 'polypeptide(L)'
;LGMCVGEIRHIVIPPFKAYGEKGSGTEIPPQATLVFDVLLEDIHNPKDNITIENQVVPEPCTRRSVVGDYIRYHYNGTFLNGVTFDTSYQRNSTYNTYIGMGYVIPGMDQALLGVCFGERRRVIIPPHLAYGEQGAGNVIPPSAVLVFDVHVIDFHNPNDKVEIQVTYKPEVCNNTTAVNDLVRYNYNCSLVDGTLLFSSHDYENVQDAVLGADKVINGLDEGLRDMCVGEKRLVTVPPHFGHGERGGAGVPSSAVLVFDIELVSFEKGVPPGYLFVWLEESPADLFKALDANKNGEVPQEEFGDFIKLQVAEGKGRIRPGLTMEQVVTDMFKNQDRNTDGVIKAEELKLKVEEDKEREHARHEEL
;
A
#
# COMPACT_ATOMS: atom_id res chain seq x y z
N LEU A 1 -42.09 12.27 -33.20
CA LEU A 1 -41.82 13.46 -32.36
C LEU A 1 -42.78 13.49 -31.19
N GLY A 2 -42.29 13.87 -30.00
CA GLY A 2 -43.09 13.92 -28.77
C GLY A 2 -43.43 12.55 -28.18
N MET A 3 -42.59 11.54 -28.41
CA MET A 3 -42.66 10.27 -27.66
C MET A 3 -41.93 10.43 -26.33
N CYS A 4 -42.46 9.79 -25.28
CA CYS A 4 -41.73 9.61 -24.03
C CYS A 4 -40.82 8.37 -24.12
N VAL A 5 -39.69 8.37 -23.42
CA VAL A 5 -38.85 7.18 -23.27
C VAL A 5 -39.67 6.05 -22.62
N GLY A 6 -39.59 4.85 -23.17
CA GLY A 6 -40.41 3.68 -22.82
C GLY A 6 -41.79 3.63 -23.48
N GLU A 7 -42.20 4.64 -24.23
CA GLU A 7 -43.48 4.64 -24.97
C GLU A 7 -43.38 3.74 -26.21
N ILE A 8 -44.36 2.83 -26.37
CA ILE A 8 -44.63 2.21 -27.67
C ILE A 8 -45.67 3.05 -28.41
N ARG A 9 -45.31 3.53 -29.59
CA ARG A 9 -46.21 4.28 -30.46
C ARG A 9 -46.56 3.47 -31.69
N HIS A 10 -47.86 3.28 -31.87
CA HIS A 10 -48.44 2.72 -33.08
C HIS A 10 -48.49 3.78 -34.17
N ILE A 11 -47.73 3.60 -35.25
CA ILE A 11 -47.61 4.55 -36.35
C ILE A 11 -48.20 3.91 -37.61
N VAL A 12 -49.27 4.52 -38.12
CA VAL A 12 -49.89 4.15 -39.40
C VAL A 12 -49.46 5.14 -40.47
N ILE A 13 -48.72 4.67 -41.48
CA ILE A 13 -48.21 5.48 -42.59
C ILE A 13 -49.03 5.16 -43.83
N PRO A 14 -49.85 6.11 -44.33
CA PRO A 14 -50.66 5.89 -45.51
C PRO A 14 -49.77 5.77 -46.76
N PRO A 15 -50.27 5.15 -47.85
CA PRO A 15 -49.42 4.77 -48.99
C PRO A 15 -48.67 5.95 -49.62
N PHE A 16 -49.30 7.12 -49.70
CA PHE A 16 -48.72 8.34 -50.28
C PHE A 16 -47.59 8.97 -49.43
N LYS A 17 -47.43 8.56 -48.17
CA LYS A 17 -46.28 8.91 -47.31
C LYS A 17 -45.29 7.75 -47.14
N ALA A 18 -45.64 6.56 -47.63
CA ALA A 18 -44.79 5.37 -47.66
C ALA A 18 -44.19 5.20 -49.08
N TYR A 19 -44.41 4.05 -49.73
CA TYR A 19 -43.82 3.70 -51.02
C TYR A 19 -44.75 3.93 -52.23
N GLY A 20 -45.93 4.55 -52.00
CA GLY A 20 -46.85 5.00 -53.04
C GLY A 20 -47.31 3.91 -54.01
N GLU A 21 -47.54 4.29 -55.27
CA GLU A 21 -48.08 3.40 -56.30
C GLU A 21 -47.08 2.35 -56.80
N LYS A 22 -45.79 2.50 -56.47
CA LYS A 22 -44.74 1.61 -56.97
C LYS A 22 -44.41 0.47 -56.00
N GLY A 23 -44.68 0.65 -54.70
CA GLY A 23 -44.22 -0.28 -53.68
C GLY A 23 -42.70 -0.26 -53.52
N SER A 24 -42.12 -1.25 -52.82
CA SER A 24 -40.68 -1.38 -52.62
C SER A 24 -40.27 -2.86 -52.55
N GLY A 25 -39.34 -3.24 -53.42
CA GLY A 25 -38.87 -4.63 -53.54
C GLY A 25 -40.01 -5.60 -53.84
N THR A 26 -39.87 -6.83 -53.36
CA THR A 26 -40.91 -7.89 -53.48
C THR A 26 -41.83 -7.96 -52.27
N GLU A 27 -41.49 -7.27 -51.18
CA GLU A 27 -42.16 -7.41 -49.89
C GLU A 27 -43.25 -6.36 -49.67
N ILE A 28 -43.08 -5.15 -50.23
CA ILE A 28 -44.02 -4.06 -50.03
C ILE A 28 -44.78 -3.79 -51.33
N PRO A 29 -46.07 -4.18 -51.42
CA PRO A 29 -46.85 -4.00 -52.63
C PRO A 29 -47.20 -2.53 -52.90
N PRO A 30 -47.55 -2.19 -54.16
CA PRO A 30 -48.19 -0.92 -54.50
C PRO A 30 -49.35 -0.58 -53.58
N GLN A 31 -49.47 0.70 -53.23
CA GLN A 31 -50.57 1.24 -52.41
C GLN A 31 -50.68 0.63 -50.99
N ALA A 32 -49.61 0.02 -50.46
CA ALA A 32 -49.60 -0.53 -49.10
C ALA A 32 -49.63 0.58 -48.04
N THR A 33 -50.47 0.42 -47.02
CA THR A 33 -50.38 1.16 -45.75
C THR A 33 -49.43 0.42 -44.83
N LEU A 34 -48.43 1.12 -44.28
CA LEU A 34 -47.48 0.52 -43.34
C LEU A 34 -47.91 0.79 -41.91
N VAL A 35 -47.77 -0.20 -41.05
CA VAL A 35 -48.03 -0.10 -39.62
C VAL A 35 -46.75 -0.49 -38.89
N PHE A 36 -46.30 0.39 -38.00
CA PHE A 36 -45.13 0.17 -37.16
C PHE A 36 -45.49 0.32 -35.69
N ASP A 37 -45.02 -0.62 -34.88
CA ASP A 37 -45.00 -0.49 -33.44
C ASP A 37 -43.59 -0.06 -33.04
N VAL A 38 -43.43 1.21 -32.69
CA VAL A 38 -42.12 1.79 -32.39
C VAL A 38 -42.00 2.01 -30.90
N LEU A 39 -41.09 1.30 -30.24
CA LEU A 39 -40.66 1.58 -28.87
C LEU A 39 -39.60 2.69 -28.90
N LEU A 40 -39.83 3.81 -28.21
CA LEU A 40 -38.76 4.78 -27.97
C LEU A 40 -37.95 4.33 -26.76
N GLU A 41 -36.83 3.67 -27.01
CA GLU A 41 -35.99 3.12 -25.94
C GLU A 41 -35.21 4.19 -25.18
N ASP A 42 -34.77 5.26 -25.86
CA ASP A 42 -33.99 6.34 -25.24
C ASP A 42 -33.97 7.62 -26.11
N ILE A 43 -33.58 8.75 -25.50
CA ILE A 43 -33.32 10.02 -26.19
C ILE A 43 -31.89 10.46 -25.88
N HIS A 44 -31.03 10.39 -26.90
CA HIS A 44 -29.65 10.84 -26.76
C HIS A 44 -29.51 12.33 -27.13
N ASN A 45 -28.92 13.14 -26.23
CA ASN A 45 -28.41 14.47 -26.56
C ASN A 45 -26.87 14.48 -26.43
N PRO A 46 -26.12 14.84 -27.48
CA PRO A 46 -24.64 14.88 -27.44
C PRO A 46 -24.04 15.87 -26.45
N LYS A 47 -24.86 16.73 -25.83
CA LYS A 47 -24.45 17.63 -24.74
C LYS A 47 -24.65 17.02 -23.35
N ASP A 48 -25.26 15.84 -23.26
CA ASP A 48 -25.46 15.14 -21.99
C ASP A 48 -24.10 14.71 -21.44
N ASN A 49 -23.94 14.77 -20.13
CA ASN A 49 -22.75 14.27 -19.45
C ASN A 49 -23.08 12.97 -18.68
N ILE A 50 -22.08 12.34 -18.08
CA ILE A 50 -22.33 11.24 -17.15
C ILE A 50 -23.22 11.70 -16.00
N THR A 51 -24.08 10.80 -15.52
CA THR A 51 -24.83 10.98 -14.27
C THR A 51 -24.19 10.09 -13.21
N ILE A 52 -23.87 10.68 -12.05
CA ILE A 52 -23.32 9.96 -10.90
C ILE A 52 -24.31 10.04 -9.75
N GLU A 53 -24.70 8.88 -9.25
CA GLU A 53 -25.47 8.72 -8.03
C GLU A 53 -24.57 8.04 -6.98
N ASN A 54 -24.16 8.80 -5.97
CA ASN A 54 -23.37 8.24 -4.87
C ASN A 54 -24.28 7.38 -4.00
N GLN A 55 -24.00 6.08 -3.93
CA GLN A 55 -24.77 5.14 -3.12
C GLN A 55 -24.23 5.09 -1.69
N VAL A 56 -22.90 4.97 -1.55
CA VAL A 56 -22.20 4.91 -0.26
C VAL A 56 -20.88 5.65 -0.38
N VAL A 57 -20.63 6.61 0.51
CA VAL A 57 -19.33 7.28 0.64
C VAL A 57 -18.81 7.04 2.06
N PRO A 58 -17.81 6.16 2.25
CA PRO A 58 -17.24 5.90 3.56
C PRO A 58 -16.61 7.14 4.19
N GLU A 59 -16.76 7.29 5.50
CA GLU A 59 -16.10 8.31 6.30
C GLU A 59 -15.04 7.68 7.23
N PRO A 60 -13.86 8.31 7.38
CA PRO A 60 -13.46 9.57 6.76
C PRO A 60 -12.94 9.37 5.32
N CYS A 61 -13.32 10.27 4.41
CA CYS A 61 -12.73 10.32 3.06
C CYS A 61 -11.57 11.33 3.03
N THR A 62 -10.45 10.97 3.65
CA THR A 62 -9.25 11.83 3.75
C THR A 62 -8.53 11.98 2.41
N ARG A 63 -8.49 10.91 1.61
CA ARG A 63 -7.89 10.87 0.28
C ARG A 63 -8.97 10.62 -0.78
N ARG A 64 -9.04 11.51 -1.77
CA ARG A 64 -9.91 11.39 -2.95
C ARG A 64 -9.09 11.10 -4.18
N SER A 65 -9.56 10.22 -5.07
CA SER A 65 -8.83 9.87 -6.28
C SER A 65 -8.60 11.07 -7.21
N VAL A 66 -7.45 11.05 -7.89
CA VAL A 66 -7.03 12.08 -8.86
C VAL A 66 -6.54 11.43 -10.14
N VAL A 67 -6.35 12.24 -11.18
CA VAL A 67 -5.78 11.78 -12.45
C VAL A 67 -4.41 11.15 -12.23
N GLY A 68 -4.19 9.97 -12.82
CA GLY A 68 -2.95 9.21 -12.71
C GLY A 68 -2.88 8.26 -11.52
N ASP A 69 -3.88 8.23 -10.63
CA ASP A 69 -3.98 7.18 -9.62
C ASP A 69 -4.24 5.82 -10.27
N TYR A 70 -3.57 4.80 -9.77
CA TYR A 70 -3.90 3.40 -10.05
C TYR A 70 -5.05 2.97 -9.14
N ILE A 71 -6.17 2.58 -9.71
CA ILE A 71 -7.39 2.22 -8.98
C ILE A 71 -7.76 0.76 -9.18
N ARG A 72 -8.25 0.14 -8.12
CA ARG A 72 -8.84 -1.20 -8.14
C ARG A 72 -10.30 -1.10 -7.73
N TYR A 73 -11.19 -1.57 -8.58
CA TYR A 73 -12.62 -1.52 -8.32
C TYR A 73 -13.33 -2.73 -8.88
N HIS A 74 -14.45 -3.07 -8.25
CA HIS A 74 -15.44 -3.95 -8.82
C HIS A 74 -16.52 -3.13 -9.52
N TYR A 75 -17.11 -3.71 -10.56
CA TYR A 75 -18.29 -3.16 -11.23
C TYR A 75 -19.27 -4.26 -11.67
N ASN A 76 -20.52 -3.85 -11.85
CA ASN A 76 -21.55 -4.54 -12.62
C ASN A 76 -22.04 -3.59 -13.73
N GLY A 77 -21.90 -4.01 -14.99
CA GLY A 77 -22.31 -3.25 -16.18
C GLY A 77 -23.63 -3.76 -16.73
N THR A 78 -24.62 -2.88 -16.81
CA THR A 78 -25.97 -3.18 -17.31
C THR A 78 -26.43 -2.14 -18.32
N PHE A 79 -27.36 -2.51 -19.20
CA PHE A 79 -28.09 -1.54 -20.01
C PHE A 79 -29.20 -0.87 -19.18
N LEU A 80 -29.83 0.19 -19.71
CA LEU A 80 -30.95 0.87 -19.03
C LEU A 80 -32.12 -0.06 -18.68
N ASN A 81 -32.32 -1.13 -19.45
CA ASN A 81 -33.34 -2.16 -19.20
C ASN A 81 -32.94 -3.16 -18.08
N GLY A 82 -31.77 -2.99 -17.46
CA GLY A 82 -31.26 -3.83 -16.37
C GLY A 82 -30.55 -5.11 -16.83
N VAL A 83 -30.48 -5.39 -18.13
CA VAL A 83 -29.75 -6.56 -18.64
C VAL A 83 -28.25 -6.36 -18.44
N THR A 84 -27.62 -7.25 -17.66
CA THR A 84 -26.16 -7.27 -17.47
C THR A 84 -25.45 -7.70 -18.73
N PHE A 85 -24.44 -6.94 -19.14
CA PHE A 85 -23.55 -7.29 -20.24
C PHE A 85 -22.15 -7.73 -19.76
N ASP A 86 -21.69 -7.25 -18.60
CA ASP A 86 -20.39 -7.63 -18.03
C ASP A 86 -20.33 -7.36 -16.52
N THR A 87 -19.53 -8.12 -15.79
CA THR A 87 -19.30 -7.89 -14.36
C THR A 87 -17.93 -8.41 -13.93
N SER A 88 -17.23 -7.61 -13.12
CA SER A 88 -15.94 -8.01 -12.54
C SER A 88 -16.07 -9.19 -11.57
N TYR A 89 -17.22 -9.36 -10.91
CA TYR A 89 -17.42 -10.41 -9.91
C TYR A 89 -17.41 -11.81 -10.52
N GLN A 90 -17.79 -11.97 -11.78
CA GLN A 90 -17.67 -13.26 -12.48
C GLN A 90 -16.22 -13.73 -12.65
N ARG A 91 -15.26 -12.79 -12.63
CA ARG A 91 -13.82 -13.07 -12.75
C ARG A 91 -13.14 -13.26 -11.40
N ASN A 92 -13.85 -13.06 -10.29
CA ASN A 92 -13.29 -13.07 -8.93
C ASN A 92 -12.04 -12.17 -8.77
N SER A 93 -11.98 -11.09 -9.53
CA SER A 93 -10.87 -10.13 -9.51
C SER A 93 -11.36 -8.72 -9.80
N THR A 94 -10.66 -7.74 -9.25
CA THR A 94 -10.93 -6.33 -9.51
C THR A 94 -10.56 -5.96 -10.94
N TYR A 95 -11.21 -4.94 -11.48
CA TYR A 95 -10.71 -4.25 -12.65
C TYR A 95 -9.72 -3.18 -12.18
N ASN A 96 -8.55 -3.15 -12.79
CA ASN A 96 -7.47 -2.27 -12.39
C ASN A 96 -7.04 -1.39 -13.56
N THR A 97 -6.92 -0.09 -13.34
CA THR A 97 -6.57 0.88 -14.38
C THR A 97 -5.97 2.14 -13.77
N TYR A 98 -5.47 3.04 -14.62
CA TYR A 98 -5.12 4.39 -14.24
C TYR A 98 -6.24 5.37 -14.60
N ILE A 99 -6.64 6.21 -13.64
CA ILE A 99 -7.76 7.12 -13.78
C ILE A 99 -7.36 8.31 -14.67
N GLY A 100 -8.22 8.66 -15.64
CA GLY A 100 -8.09 9.89 -16.43
C GLY A 100 -6.97 9.85 -17.45
N MET A 101 -6.49 8.66 -17.79
CA MET A 101 -5.40 8.44 -18.75
C MET A 101 -5.89 7.83 -20.08
N GLY A 102 -7.20 7.62 -20.25
CA GLY A 102 -7.78 7.09 -21.48
C GLY A 102 -7.64 5.57 -21.64
N TYR A 103 -7.38 4.84 -20.55
CA TYR A 103 -7.32 3.36 -20.57
C TYR A 103 -8.69 2.70 -20.53
N VAL A 104 -9.72 3.43 -20.09
CA VAL A 104 -11.13 3.00 -20.09
C VAL A 104 -11.97 4.00 -20.88
N ILE A 105 -13.25 3.68 -21.10
CA ILE A 105 -14.17 4.59 -21.78
C ILE A 105 -14.21 5.97 -21.07
N PRO A 106 -14.34 7.08 -21.81
CA PRO A 106 -14.25 8.43 -21.25
C PRO A 106 -15.17 8.70 -20.06
N GLY A 107 -16.39 8.15 -20.09
CA GLY A 107 -17.35 8.31 -19.01
C GLY A 107 -16.93 7.60 -17.72
N MET A 108 -16.20 6.49 -17.81
CA MET A 108 -15.68 5.79 -16.64
C MET A 108 -14.48 6.53 -16.04
N ASP A 109 -13.60 7.05 -16.89
CA ASP A 109 -12.49 7.91 -16.45
C ASP A 109 -13.00 9.12 -15.67
N GLN A 110 -14.06 9.77 -16.16
CA GLN A 110 -14.71 10.87 -15.44
C GLN A 110 -15.38 10.41 -14.15
N ALA A 111 -16.05 9.25 -14.18
CA ALA A 111 -16.78 8.72 -13.05
C ALA A 111 -15.92 8.19 -11.91
N LEU A 112 -14.65 7.85 -12.17
CA LEU A 112 -13.72 7.37 -11.14
C LEU A 112 -12.92 8.50 -10.48
N LEU A 113 -13.07 9.75 -10.94
CA LEU A 113 -12.44 10.90 -10.29
C LEU A 113 -13.16 11.29 -8.99
N GLY A 114 -12.37 11.71 -8.01
CA GLY A 114 -12.87 12.19 -6.73
C GLY A 114 -13.53 11.11 -5.85
N VAL A 115 -13.32 9.82 -6.14
CA VAL A 115 -13.83 8.71 -5.31
C VAL A 115 -13.06 8.59 -3.99
N CYS A 116 -13.73 8.05 -2.99
CA CYS A 116 -13.13 7.62 -1.72
C CYS A 116 -12.82 6.11 -1.75
N PHE A 117 -11.96 5.64 -0.86
CA PHE A 117 -11.83 4.20 -0.63
C PHE A 117 -13.15 3.58 -0.17
N GLY A 118 -13.44 2.37 -0.62
CA GLY A 118 -14.70 1.67 -0.30
C GLY A 118 -15.97 2.29 -0.93
N GLU A 119 -15.84 3.36 -1.72
CA GLU A 119 -17.01 4.08 -2.24
C GLU A 119 -17.84 3.22 -3.20
N ARG A 120 -19.17 3.32 -3.07
CA ARG A 120 -20.12 2.76 -4.04
C ARG A 120 -20.88 3.86 -4.75
N ARG A 121 -20.90 3.81 -6.08
CA ARG A 121 -21.65 4.77 -6.89
C ARG A 121 -22.24 4.09 -8.11
N ARG A 122 -23.39 4.59 -8.54
CA ARG A 122 -24.03 4.22 -9.80
C ARG A 122 -23.76 5.30 -10.84
N VAL A 123 -23.34 4.89 -12.01
CA VAL A 123 -22.91 5.78 -13.09
C VAL A 123 -23.71 5.45 -14.35
N ILE A 124 -24.36 6.46 -14.92
CA ILE A 124 -25.04 6.35 -16.21
C ILE A 124 -24.20 7.09 -17.24
N ILE A 125 -23.76 6.38 -18.27
CA ILE A 125 -22.82 6.87 -19.28
C ILE A 125 -23.53 6.94 -20.64
N PRO A 126 -23.67 8.14 -21.24
CA PRO A 126 -24.25 8.27 -22.58
C PRO A 126 -23.32 7.69 -23.65
N PRO A 127 -23.82 7.32 -24.84
CA PRO A 127 -23.07 6.53 -25.79
C PRO A 127 -21.77 7.19 -26.27
N HIS A 128 -21.76 8.51 -26.46
CA HIS A 128 -20.57 9.27 -26.89
C HIS A 128 -19.44 9.31 -25.85
N LEU A 129 -19.72 9.02 -24.58
CA LEU A 129 -18.72 8.81 -23.52
C LEU A 129 -18.46 7.32 -23.23
N ALA A 130 -19.10 6.42 -23.99
CA ALA A 130 -18.95 4.98 -23.96
C ALA A 130 -18.38 4.46 -25.30
N TYR A 131 -19.18 3.71 -26.07
CA TYR A 131 -18.77 3.06 -27.33
C TYR A 131 -19.39 3.68 -28.60
N GLY A 132 -20.12 4.79 -28.47
CA GLY A 132 -20.67 5.58 -29.56
C GLY A 132 -21.64 4.82 -30.47
N GLU A 133 -21.81 5.34 -31.70
CA GLU A 133 -22.70 4.77 -32.72
C GLU A 133 -22.23 3.40 -33.24
N GLN A 134 -20.98 3.02 -32.99
CA GLN A 134 -20.44 1.75 -33.46
C GLN A 134 -20.74 0.60 -32.48
N GLY A 135 -20.91 0.89 -31.19
CA GLY A 135 -20.99 -0.14 -30.16
C GLY A 135 -19.65 -0.87 -29.99
N ALA A 136 -19.68 -2.06 -29.39
CA ALA A 136 -18.49 -2.88 -29.15
C ALA A 136 -18.77 -4.36 -29.38
N GLY A 137 -18.22 -4.87 -30.50
CA GLY A 137 -18.38 -6.27 -30.90
C GLY A 137 -19.85 -6.67 -30.99
N ASN A 138 -20.17 -7.84 -30.44
CA ASN A 138 -21.54 -8.36 -30.37
C ASN A 138 -22.18 -8.17 -28.98
N VAL A 139 -21.50 -7.46 -28.07
CA VAL A 139 -21.92 -7.33 -26.67
C VAL A 139 -22.61 -5.99 -26.44
N ILE A 140 -22.02 -4.90 -26.93
CA ILE A 140 -22.57 -3.56 -26.75
C ILE A 140 -23.17 -3.08 -28.08
N PRO A 141 -24.49 -2.86 -28.16
CA PRO A 141 -25.12 -2.33 -29.36
C PRO A 141 -24.67 -0.89 -29.70
N PRO A 142 -24.80 -0.48 -30.97
CA PRO A 142 -24.75 0.92 -31.39
C PRO A 142 -25.58 1.86 -30.49
N SER A 143 -25.00 3.00 -30.11
CA SER A 143 -25.69 4.07 -29.38
C SER A 143 -26.31 3.64 -28.04
N ALA A 144 -25.77 2.60 -27.40
CA ALA A 144 -26.25 2.12 -26.11
C ALA A 144 -25.81 3.01 -24.94
N VAL A 145 -26.75 3.36 -24.06
CA VAL A 145 -26.46 3.91 -22.73
C VAL A 145 -26.05 2.78 -21.79
N LEU A 146 -24.97 3.00 -21.05
CA LEU A 146 -24.43 2.03 -20.11
C LEU A 146 -24.66 2.50 -18.68
N VAL A 147 -24.99 1.56 -17.80
CA VAL A 147 -25.14 1.77 -16.36
C VAL A 147 -24.11 0.91 -15.64
N PHE A 148 -23.30 1.53 -14.79
CA PHE A 148 -22.30 0.85 -13.98
C PHE A 148 -22.59 1.07 -12.50
N ASP A 149 -22.80 -0.01 -11.76
CA ASP A 149 -22.67 0.01 -10.30
C ASP A 149 -21.21 -0.29 -9.96
N VAL A 150 -20.52 0.68 -9.37
CA VAL A 150 -19.08 0.66 -9.09
C VAL A 150 -18.87 0.54 -7.59
N HIS A 151 -17.94 -0.33 -7.19
CA HIS A 151 -17.43 -0.46 -5.83
C HIS A 151 -15.91 -0.30 -5.84
N VAL A 152 -15.44 0.84 -5.37
CA VAL A 152 -14.01 1.17 -5.27
C VAL A 152 -13.41 0.42 -4.10
N ILE A 153 -12.35 -0.33 -4.34
CA ILE A 153 -11.64 -1.07 -3.28
C ILE A 153 -10.58 -0.14 -2.68
N ASP A 154 -9.62 0.26 -3.50
CA ASP A 154 -8.60 1.25 -3.15
C ASP A 154 -7.99 1.86 -4.42
N PHE A 155 -7.11 2.82 -4.21
CA PHE A 155 -6.28 3.44 -5.24
C PHE A 155 -5.02 4.02 -4.63
N HIS A 156 -3.98 4.19 -5.44
CA HIS A 156 -2.73 4.78 -5.00
C HIS A 156 -1.99 5.49 -6.14
N ASN A 157 -1.04 6.33 -5.76
CA ASN A 157 -0.11 7.02 -6.62
C ASN A 157 1.34 6.73 -6.19
N PRO A 158 2.32 6.67 -7.10
CA PRO A 158 3.74 6.59 -6.73
C PRO A 158 4.22 7.71 -5.79
N ASN A 159 3.53 8.86 -5.79
CA ASN A 159 3.84 9.98 -4.90
C ASN A 159 3.19 9.87 -3.51
N ASP A 160 2.24 8.95 -3.31
CA ASP A 160 1.59 8.77 -2.02
C ASP A 160 2.62 8.37 -0.96
N LYS A 161 2.42 8.87 0.26
CA LYS A 161 3.25 8.60 1.42
C LYS A 161 2.51 7.67 2.38
N VAL A 162 3.26 7.11 3.32
CA VAL A 162 2.67 6.39 4.44
C VAL A 162 1.85 7.39 5.27
N GLU A 163 0.56 7.11 5.44
CA GLU A 163 -0.32 7.92 6.28
C GLU A 163 -0.33 7.30 7.69
N ILE A 164 0.04 8.09 8.69
CA ILE A 164 0.11 7.65 10.08
C ILE A 164 -0.90 8.43 10.89
N GLN A 165 -1.90 7.73 11.43
CA GLN A 165 -2.88 8.28 12.34
C GLN A 165 -2.65 7.72 13.74
N VAL A 166 -2.26 8.58 14.69
CA VAL A 166 -2.16 8.20 16.10
C VAL A 166 -3.58 8.05 16.67
N THR A 167 -3.97 6.81 16.99
CA THR A 167 -5.30 6.49 17.52
C THR A 167 -5.33 6.54 19.05
N TYR A 168 -4.18 6.28 19.68
CA TYR A 168 -4.02 6.41 21.13
C TYR A 168 -2.57 6.75 21.47
N LYS A 169 -2.37 7.76 22.34
CA LYS A 169 -1.06 8.14 22.85
C LYS A 169 -1.06 8.14 24.39
N PRO A 170 -0.17 7.40 25.06
CA PRO A 170 -0.04 7.43 26.51
C PRO A 170 0.31 8.82 27.04
N GLU A 171 -0.14 9.14 28.27
CA GLU A 171 0.17 10.43 28.92
C GLU A 171 1.67 10.64 29.13
N VAL A 172 2.39 9.57 29.47
CA VAL A 172 3.85 9.57 29.66
C VAL A 172 4.51 9.01 28.41
N CYS A 173 5.19 9.87 27.66
CA CYS A 173 5.83 9.53 26.39
C CYS A 173 7.19 10.25 26.27
N ASN A 174 8.11 9.88 27.15
CA ASN A 174 9.42 10.53 27.25
C ASN A 174 10.45 9.95 26.27
N ASN A 175 10.33 8.65 25.96
CA ASN A 175 11.24 7.94 25.09
C ASN A 175 10.46 7.37 23.91
N THR A 176 10.92 7.68 22.71
CA THR A 176 10.35 7.16 21.47
C THR A 176 11.31 6.20 20.78
N THR A 177 10.77 5.33 19.95
CA THR A 177 11.53 4.44 19.07
C THR A 177 12.28 5.23 18.00
N ALA A 178 13.47 4.75 17.63
CA ALA A 178 14.32 5.32 16.58
C ALA A 178 14.96 4.22 15.74
N VAL A 179 15.57 4.61 14.61
CA VAL A 179 16.33 3.69 13.76
C VAL A 179 17.39 2.92 14.59
N ASN A 180 17.50 1.63 14.33
CA ASN A 180 18.29 0.61 15.04
C ASN A 180 17.72 0.13 16.38
N ASP A 181 16.65 0.72 16.91
CA ASP A 181 15.98 0.17 18.09
C ASP A 181 15.35 -1.19 17.74
N LEU A 182 15.41 -2.14 18.69
CA LEU A 182 14.63 -3.38 18.61
C LEU A 182 13.26 -3.11 19.21
N VAL A 183 12.22 -3.17 18.38
CA VAL A 183 10.83 -2.97 18.82
C VAL A 183 10.12 -4.30 18.93
N ARG A 184 9.23 -4.41 19.91
CA ARG A 184 8.24 -5.48 20.04
C ARG A 184 6.86 -4.86 19.93
N TYR A 185 6.01 -5.39 19.06
CA TYR A 185 4.74 -4.75 18.72
C TYR A 185 3.67 -5.80 18.38
N ASN A 186 2.41 -5.39 18.54
CA ASN A 186 1.26 -6.11 18.03
C ASN A 186 0.74 -5.39 16.78
N TYR A 187 0.12 -6.14 15.87
CA TYR A 187 -0.53 -5.56 14.70
C TYR A 187 -1.72 -6.39 14.22
N ASN A 188 -2.68 -5.72 13.61
CA ASN A 188 -3.63 -6.30 12.66
C ASN A 188 -3.43 -5.62 11.31
N CYS A 189 -3.19 -6.42 10.27
CA CYS A 189 -3.04 -5.94 8.89
C CYS A 189 -4.31 -6.31 8.12
N SER A 190 -4.97 -5.31 7.55
CA SER A 190 -6.15 -5.48 6.72
C SER A 190 -6.00 -4.76 5.38
N LEU A 191 -6.88 -5.10 4.44
CA LEU A 191 -7.17 -4.24 3.30
C LEU A 191 -8.00 -3.02 3.77
N VAL A 192 -8.10 -2.01 2.90
CA VAL A 192 -8.84 -0.77 3.19
C VAL A 192 -10.34 -1.01 3.42
N ASP A 193 -10.90 -2.08 2.87
CA ASP A 193 -12.29 -2.48 3.09
C ASP A 193 -12.53 -3.22 4.42
N GLY A 194 -11.48 -3.38 5.23
CA GLY A 194 -11.51 -4.06 6.52
C GLY A 194 -11.27 -5.57 6.46
N THR A 195 -11.01 -6.15 5.28
CA THR A 195 -10.65 -7.56 5.16
C THR A 195 -9.34 -7.83 5.89
N LEU A 196 -9.39 -8.53 7.01
CA LEU A 196 -8.21 -8.91 7.78
C LEU A 196 -7.36 -9.89 6.96
N LEU A 197 -6.06 -9.59 6.86
CA LEU A 197 -5.08 -10.43 6.17
C LEU A 197 -4.23 -11.21 7.18
N PHE A 198 -3.63 -10.50 8.14
CA PHE A 198 -2.72 -11.09 9.12
C PHE A 198 -2.88 -10.41 10.48
N SER A 199 -2.71 -11.17 11.56
CA SER A 199 -2.60 -10.64 12.92
C SER A 199 -1.33 -11.13 13.59
N SER A 200 -0.70 -10.29 14.41
CA SER A 200 0.37 -10.72 15.31
C SER A 200 -0.11 -11.81 16.29
N HIS A 201 -1.42 -11.88 16.56
CA HIS A 201 -2.03 -12.89 17.44
C HIS A 201 -2.15 -14.27 16.80
N ASP A 202 -1.89 -14.40 15.50
CA ASP A 202 -1.84 -15.69 14.81
C ASP A 202 -0.54 -16.47 15.13
N TYR A 203 0.40 -15.82 15.83
CA TYR A 203 1.71 -16.35 16.20
C TYR A 203 1.85 -16.51 17.71
N GLU A 204 2.58 -17.53 18.14
CA GLU A 204 2.84 -17.76 19.58
C GLU A 204 3.73 -16.67 20.19
N ASN A 205 4.66 -16.13 19.40
CA ASN A 205 5.64 -15.14 19.84
C ASN A 205 5.21 -13.72 19.46
N VAL A 206 5.50 -12.79 20.37
CA VAL A 206 5.37 -11.36 20.11
C VAL A 206 6.28 -11.00 18.94
N GLN A 207 5.73 -10.20 18.01
CA GLN A 207 6.47 -9.80 16.82
C GLN A 207 7.51 -8.75 17.18
N ASP A 208 8.71 -8.90 16.62
CA ASP A 208 9.81 -7.99 16.83
C ASP A 208 10.53 -7.62 15.54
N ALA A 209 11.14 -6.44 15.53
CA ALA A 209 11.91 -5.94 14.40
C ALA A 209 12.96 -4.94 14.86
N VAL A 210 14.12 -4.94 14.19
CA VAL A 210 15.09 -3.85 14.33
C VAL A 210 14.77 -2.80 13.27
N LEU A 211 14.44 -1.58 13.71
CA LEU A 211 14.02 -0.52 12.81
C LEU A 211 15.15 -0.09 11.87
N GLY A 212 14.85 0.05 10.58
CA GLY A 212 15.78 0.38 9.51
C GLY A 212 16.72 -0.76 9.10
N ALA A 213 16.50 -1.99 9.58
CA ALA A 213 17.29 -3.17 9.21
C ALA A 213 16.64 -4.04 8.11
N ASP A 214 15.67 -3.48 7.37
CA ASP A 214 14.92 -4.15 6.29
C ASP A 214 14.29 -5.49 6.71
N LYS A 215 13.83 -5.58 7.96
CA LYS A 215 13.17 -6.78 8.52
C LYS A 215 11.67 -6.84 8.27
N VAL A 216 11.06 -5.68 8.04
CA VAL A 216 9.64 -5.51 7.74
C VAL A 216 9.50 -4.61 6.52
N ILE A 217 8.28 -4.54 5.95
CA ILE A 217 8.01 -3.59 4.86
C ILE A 217 8.28 -2.15 5.30
N ASN A 218 8.78 -1.32 4.39
CA ASN A 218 9.21 0.05 4.69
C ASN A 218 8.10 0.89 5.35
N GLY A 219 6.85 0.73 4.93
CA GLY A 219 5.74 1.48 5.51
C GLY A 219 5.42 1.11 6.95
N LEU A 220 5.60 -0.16 7.33
CA LEU A 220 5.45 -0.59 8.72
C LEU A 220 6.65 -0.11 9.56
N ASP A 221 7.86 -0.16 9.00
CA ASP A 221 9.05 0.40 9.64
C ASP A 221 8.87 1.90 9.95
N GLU A 222 8.41 2.68 8.98
CA GLU A 222 8.08 4.10 9.18
C GLU A 222 6.95 4.30 10.21
N GLY A 223 5.90 3.46 10.16
CA GLY A 223 4.81 3.49 11.12
C GLY A 223 5.24 3.27 12.58
N LEU A 224 6.27 2.45 12.80
CA LEU A 224 6.81 2.08 14.11
C LEU A 224 7.84 3.07 14.68
N ARG A 225 8.31 4.04 13.88
CA ARG A 225 9.25 5.09 14.34
C ARG A 225 8.54 6.14 15.18
N ASP A 226 9.27 6.77 16.09
CA ASP A 226 8.76 7.83 16.96
C ASP A 226 7.55 7.41 17.81
N MET A 227 7.38 6.11 18.06
CA MET A 227 6.32 5.56 18.92
C MET A 227 6.76 5.49 20.37
N CYS A 228 5.85 5.77 21.28
CA CYS A 228 6.02 5.46 22.70
C CYS A 228 5.39 4.12 23.07
N VAL A 229 5.90 3.48 24.13
CA VAL A 229 5.36 2.20 24.62
C VAL A 229 3.89 2.36 25.00
N GLY A 230 3.02 1.51 24.46
CA GLY A 230 1.56 1.56 24.61
C GLY A 230 0.86 2.45 23.60
N GLU A 231 1.58 3.19 22.75
CA GLU A 231 0.99 3.98 21.66
C GLU A 231 0.36 3.08 20.61
N LYS A 232 -0.80 3.49 20.08
CA LYS A 232 -1.50 2.81 18.99
C LYS A 232 -1.64 3.72 17.78
N ARG A 233 -1.49 3.14 16.60
CA ARG A 233 -1.56 3.87 15.32
C ARG A 233 -2.32 3.05 14.29
N LEU A 234 -3.06 3.75 13.44
CA LEU A 234 -3.52 3.25 12.16
C LEU A 234 -2.53 3.74 11.09
N VAL A 235 -1.92 2.83 10.35
CA VAL A 235 -0.90 3.12 9.34
C VAL A 235 -1.37 2.63 7.98
N THR A 236 -1.63 3.55 7.06
CA THR A 236 -2.01 3.25 5.68
C THR A 236 -0.76 3.23 4.80
N VAL A 237 -0.44 2.07 4.25
CA VAL A 237 0.79 1.80 3.50
C VAL A 237 0.47 1.60 2.02
N PRO A 238 0.86 2.53 1.13
CA PRO A 238 0.71 2.32 -0.30
C PRO A 238 1.70 1.24 -0.79
N PRO A 239 1.42 0.58 -1.94
CA PRO A 239 2.13 -0.63 -2.32
C PRO A 239 3.64 -0.45 -2.54
N HIS A 240 4.12 0.71 -2.98
CA HIS A 240 5.57 0.98 -3.12
C HIS A 240 6.33 1.09 -1.80
N PHE A 241 5.62 1.18 -0.67
CA PHE A 241 6.17 1.01 0.68
C PHE A 241 5.83 -0.35 1.31
N GLY A 242 5.08 -1.20 0.59
CA GLY A 242 4.62 -2.52 1.01
C GLY A 242 5.12 -3.64 0.09
N HIS A 243 4.20 -4.44 -0.44
CA HIS A 243 4.51 -5.59 -1.30
C HIS A 243 4.56 -5.28 -2.81
N GLY A 244 4.42 -4.01 -3.19
CA GLY A 244 4.51 -3.55 -4.58
C GLY A 244 3.44 -4.11 -5.51
N GLU A 245 3.70 -3.99 -6.81
CA GLU A 245 2.78 -4.43 -7.87
C GLU A 245 2.59 -5.94 -7.94
N ARG A 246 3.55 -6.72 -7.41
CA ARG A 246 3.46 -8.19 -7.41
C ARG A 246 2.59 -8.72 -6.28
N GLY A 247 2.38 -7.93 -5.22
CA GLY A 247 1.75 -8.41 -4.00
C GLY A 247 2.64 -9.43 -3.25
N GLY A 248 2.02 -10.19 -2.37
CA GLY A 248 2.68 -11.18 -1.51
C GLY A 248 1.77 -12.38 -1.26
N ALA A 249 2.25 -13.37 -0.51
CA ALA A 249 1.40 -14.47 -0.07
C ALA A 249 0.22 -13.90 0.73
N GLY A 250 -1.02 -14.10 0.27
CA GLY A 250 -2.23 -13.53 0.90
C GLY A 250 -2.44 -12.02 0.69
N VAL A 251 -1.52 -11.32 0.00
CA VAL A 251 -1.62 -9.88 -0.27
C VAL A 251 -1.85 -9.66 -1.77
N PRO A 252 -2.99 -9.07 -2.18
CA PRO A 252 -3.24 -8.76 -3.58
C PRO A 252 -2.20 -7.81 -4.20
N SER A 253 -2.03 -7.86 -5.52
CA SER A 253 -1.17 -6.94 -6.27
C SER A 253 -1.60 -5.48 -6.10
N SER A 254 -0.62 -4.59 -5.94
CA SER A 254 -0.83 -3.15 -5.77
C SER A 254 -1.81 -2.77 -4.65
N ALA A 255 -1.94 -3.61 -3.62
CA ALA A 255 -2.83 -3.33 -2.51
C ALA A 255 -2.31 -2.21 -1.63
N VAL A 256 -3.21 -1.31 -1.22
CA VAL A 256 -2.99 -0.43 -0.08
C VAL A 256 -3.32 -1.22 1.19
N LEU A 257 -2.37 -1.26 2.12
CA LEU A 257 -2.51 -1.99 3.37
C LEU A 257 -2.83 -1.03 4.51
N VAL A 258 -3.59 -1.51 5.49
CA VAL A 258 -3.89 -0.77 6.72
C VAL A 258 -3.42 -1.60 7.90
N PHE A 259 -2.51 -1.04 8.69
CA PHE A 259 -2.02 -1.66 9.92
C PHE A 259 -2.57 -0.92 11.14
N ASP A 260 -3.30 -1.63 12.00
CA ASP A 260 -3.57 -1.19 13.37
C ASP A 260 -2.46 -1.76 14.26
N ILE A 261 -1.55 -0.91 14.71
CA ILE A 261 -0.33 -1.29 15.44
C ILE A 261 -0.35 -0.78 16.87
N GLU A 262 0.24 -1.55 17.77
CA GLU A 262 0.48 -1.19 19.17
C GLU A 262 1.93 -1.50 19.55
N LEU A 263 2.67 -0.50 20.04
CA LEU A 263 4.03 -0.73 20.52
C LEU A 263 3.99 -1.33 21.92
N VAL A 264 4.56 -2.53 22.09
CA VAL A 264 4.56 -3.27 23.37
C VAL A 264 5.78 -2.90 24.21
N SER A 265 6.97 -2.90 23.60
CA SER A 265 8.22 -2.50 24.27
C SER A 265 9.29 -2.22 23.21
N PHE A 266 10.39 -1.59 23.61
CA PHE A 266 11.55 -1.49 22.75
C PHE A 266 12.85 -1.43 23.55
N GLU A 267 13.93 -1.83 22.92
CA GLU A 267 15.30 -1.74 23.41
C GLU A 267 16.09 -0.80 22.50
N LYS A 268 16.84 0.13 23.11
CA LYS A 268 17.58 1.12 22.35
C LYS A 268 18.68 0.46 21.51
N GLY A 269 18.77 0.88 20.26
CA GLY A 269 19.74 0.42 19.29
C GLY A 269 21.16 0.85 19.58
N VAL A 270 22.08 0.43 18.72
CA VAL A 270 23.43 0.99 18.66
C VAL A 270 23.64 1.67 17.31
N PRO A 271 24.56 2.64 17.18
CA PRO A 271 24.84 3.30 15.92
C PRO A 271 25.24 2.31 14.82
N PRO A 272 25.04 2.66 13.54
CA PRO A 272 25.35 1.79 12.42
C PRO A 272 26.78 1.20 12.47
N GLY A 273 26.85 -0.13 12.37
CA GLY A 273 28.09 -0.89 12.38
C GLY A 273 28.78 -1.02 13.74
N TYR A 274 28.15 -0.59 14.85
CA TYR A 274 28.61 -0.89 16.19
C TYR A 274 27.93 -2.18 16.69
N LEU A 275 28.65 -2.96 17.50
CA LEU A 275 28.10 -4.12 18.22
C LEU A 275 27.90 -3.82 19.71
N PHE A 276 28.59 -2.81 20.23
CA PHE A 276 28.53 -2.33 21.60
C PHE A 276 28.78 -0.82 21.62
N VAL A 277 28.14 -0.14 22.56
CA VAL A 277 28.39 1.27 22.88
C VAL A 277 28.50 1.48 24.37
N TRP A 278 29.37 2.42 24.75
CA TRP A 278 29.46 2.94 26.10
C TRP A 278 28.31 3.93 26.35
N LEU A 279 27.66 3.81 27.50
CA LEU A 279 26.65 4.76 27.98
C LEU A 279 27.25 5.78 28.96
N GLU A 280 28.43 5.46 29.50
CA GLU A 280 29.25 6.34 30.35
C GLU A 280 30.65 6.51 29.73
N GLU A 281 31.55 7.20 30.44
CA GLU A 281 32.95 7.28 30.02
C GLU A 281 33.60 5.89 30.01
N SER A 282 34.24 5.53 28.89
CA SER A 282 35.02 4.30 28.79
C SER A 282 36.23 4.34 29.74
N PRO A 283 36.75 3.18 30.18
CA PRO A 283 37.97 3.14 30.98
C PRO A 283 39.14 3.90 30.33
N ALA A 284 39.92 4.62 31.14
CA ALA A 284 41.08 5.39 30.66
C ALA A 284 42.16 4.51 30.00
N ASP A 285 42.24 3.24 30.43
CA ASP A 285 43.10 2.22 29.82
C ASP A 285 42.26 0.96 29.64
N LEU A 286 41.65 0.83 28.46
CA LEU A 286 40.73 -0.26 28.15
C LEU A 286 41.43 -1.63 28.18
N PHE A 287 42.69 -1.71 27.73
CA PHE A 287 43.42 -2.97 27.74
C PHE A 287 43.67 -3.44 29.17
N LYS A 288 44.13 -2.56 30.07
CA LYS A 288 44.29 -2.92 31.49
C LYS A 288 42.97 -3.26 32.18
N ALA A 289 41.86 -2.70 31.72
CA ALA A 289 40.54 -3.03 32.25
C ALA A 289 40.04 -4.40 31.77
N LEU A 290 40.42 -4.80 30.55
CA LEU A 290 40.14 -6.11 29.97
C LEU A 290 41.05 -7.20 30.55
N ASP A 291 42.35 -6.94 30.69
CA ASP A 291 43.36 -7.84 31.27
C ASP A 291 43.29 -7.82 32.81
N ALA A 292 42.23 -8.44 33.35
CA ALA A 292 41.94 -8.53 34.76
C ALA A 292 43.00 -9.34 35.52
N ASN A 293 43.56 -10.36 34.87
CA ASN A 293 44.57 -11.23 35.48
C ASN A 293 46.02 -10.70 35.33
N LYS A 294 46.23 -9.67 34.48
CA LYS A 294 47.48 -8.96 34.24
C LYS A 294 48.58 -9.82 33.60
N ASN A 295 48.21 -10.77 32.75
CA ASN A 295 49.14 -11.61 32.01
C ASN A 295 49.53 -11.04 30.63
N GLY A 296 48.90 -9.94 30.20
CA GLY A 296 49.13 -9.32 28.90
C GLY A 296 48.38 -9.98 27.73
N GLU A 297 47.48 -10.92 28.00
CA GLU A 297 46.72 -11.67 27.00
C GLU A 297 45.25 -11.74 27.42
N VAL A 298 44.35 -11.21 26.59
CA VAL A 298 42.91 -11.23 26.87
C VAL A 298 42.23 -12.31 26.01
N PRO A 299 41.96 -13.52 26.53
CA PRO A 299 41.18 -14.53 25.81
C PRO A 299 39.70 -14.15 25.69
N GLN A 300 38.97 -14.85 24.83
CA GLN A 300 37.54 -14.57 24.59
C GLN A 300 36.67 -14.63 25.85
N GLU A 301 36.98 -15.52 26.78
CA GLU A 301 36.26 -15.66 28.05
C GLU A 301 36.40 -14.38 28.90
N GLU A 302 37.63 -13.91 29.08
CA GLU A 302 37.94 -12.69 29.84
C GLU A 302 37.36 -11.44 29.19
N PHE A 303 37.48 -11.32 27.86
CA PHE A 303 36.82 -10.26 27.08
C PHE A 303 35.30 -10.29 27.25
N GLY A 304 34.70 -11.48 27.16
CA GLY A 304 33.26 -11.68 27.28
C GLY A 304 32.73 -11.33 28.66
N ASP A 305 33.42 -11.75 29.71
CA ASP A 305 33.06 -11.45 31.09
C ASP A 305 33.12 -9.96 31.39
N PHE A 306 34.13 -9.28 30.85
CA PHE A 306 34.21 -7.82 30.94
C PHE A 306 33.01 -7.14 30.26
N ILE A 307 32.69 -7.49 29.01
CA ILE A 307 31.56 -6.88 28.29
C ILE A 307 30.22 -7.17 29.00
N LYS A 308 30.02 -8.41 29.47
CA LYS A 308 28.85 -8.80 30.27
C LYS A 308 28.72 -7.95 31.53
N LEU A 309 29.84 -7.71 32.23
CA LEU A 309 29.87 -6.87 33.42
C LEU A 309 29.49 -5.42 33.09
N GLN A 310 30.03 -4.83 32.02
CA GLN A 310 29.70 -3.46 31.62
C GLN A 310 28.21 -3.29 31.29
N VAL A 311 27.60 -4.29 30.64
CA VAL A 311 26.16 -4.28 30.35
C VAL A 311 25.33 -4.48 31.62
N ALA A 312 25.72 -5.40 32.50
CA ALA A 312 25.04 -5.66 33.76
C ALA A 312 25.07 -4.44 34.71
N GLU A 313 26.16 -3.66 34.68
CA GLU A 313 26.30 -2.41 35.43
C GLU A 313 25.62 -1.20 34.76
N GLY A 314 25.03 -1.37 33.58
CA GLY A 314 24.38 -0.28 32.84
C GLY A 314 25.34 0.71 32.18
N LYS A 315 26.66 0.42 32.17
CA LYS A 315 27.71 1.25 31.57
C LYS A 315 27.83 1.07 30.06
N GLY A 316 27.25 0.00 29.53
CA GLY A 316 27.30 -0.32 28.12
C GLY A 316 26.04 -0.97 27.61
N ARG A 317 25.88 -0.95 26.29
CA ARG A 317 24.75 -1.58 25.60
C ARG A 317 25.23 -2.31 24.36
N ILE A 318 24.78 -3.55 24.20
CA ILE A 318 25.02 -4.33 22.98
C ILE A 318 23.96 -4.06 21.92
N ARG A 319 24.29 -4.38 20.67
CA ARG A 319 23.34 -4.35 19.56
C ARG A 319 22.16 -5.28 19.87
N PRO A 320 20.92 -4.75 19.94
CA PRO A 320 19.78 -5.59 20.26
C PRO A 320 19.44 -6.54 19.11
N GLY A 321 18.79 -7.66 19.42
CA GLY A 321 18.44 -8.73 18.47
C GLY A 321 19.53 -9.79 18.25
N LEU A 322 20.68 -9.66 18.91
CA LEU A 322 21.75 -10.66 18.97
C LEU A 322 21.88 -11.17 20.41
N THR A 323 22.32 -12.41 20.58
CA THR A 323 22.66 -12.89 21.93
C THR A 323 23.98 -12.27 22.39
N MET A 324 24.15 -12.19 23.71
CA MET A 324 25.40 -11.69 24.31
C MET A 324 26.61 -12.48 23.79
N GLU A 325 26.49 -13.80 23.65
CA GLU A 325 27.55 -14.68 23.17
C GLU A 325 27.92 -14.38 21.72
N GLN A 326 26.93 -14.13 20.86
CA GLN A 326 27.16 -13.75 19.46
C GLN A 326 27.90 -12.41 19.39
N VAL A 327 27.42 -11.40 20.12
CA VAL A 327 28.05 -10.07 20.15
C VAL A 327 29.48 -10.15 20.66
N VAL A 328 29.72 -10.84 21.78
CA VAL A 328 31.06 -11.05 22.34
C VAL A 328 31.97 -11.77 21.35
N THR A 329 31.49 -12.83 20.69
CA THR A 329 32.27 -13.58 19.70
C THR A 329 32.66 -12.71 18.52
N ASP A 330 31.73 -11.95 17.97
CA ASP A 330 31.99 -11.10 16.81
C ASP A 330 32.89 -9.92 17.16
N MET A 331 32.69 -9.30 18.33
CA MET A 331 33.57 -8.26 18.84
C MET A 331 34.99 -8.79 19.07
N PHE A 332 35.13 -9.97 19.67
CA PHE A 332 36.42 -10.60 19.91
C PHE A 332 37.16 -10.88 18.60
N LYS A 333 36.50 -11.51 17.63
CA LYS A 333 37.08 -11.77 16.30
C LYS A 333 37.51 -10.52 15.56
N ASN A 334 36.81 -9.39 15.75
CA ASN A 334 37.20 -8.13 15.14
C ASN A 334 38.48 -7.53 15.77
N GLN A 335 38.79 -7.89 17.02
CA GLN A 335 39.97 -7.42 17.75
C GLN A 335 41.15 -8.40 17.65
N ASP A 336 40.90 -9.72 17.58
CA ASP A 336 41.90 -10.77 17.35
C ASP A 336 42.35 -10.79 15.86
N ARG A 337 43.19 -9.82 15.50
CA ARG A 337 43.61 -9.57 14.10
C ARG A 337 44.53 -10.65 13.55
N ASN A 338 45.32 -11.26 14.42
CA ASN A 338 46.26 -12.32 14.04
C ASN A 338 45.63 -13.73 14.13
N THR A 339 44.41 -13.83 14.69
CA THR A 339 43.64 -15.08 14.87
C THR A 339 44.38 -16.09 15.75
N ASP A 340 45.11 -15.62 16.76
CA ASP A 340 45.84 -16.45 17.73
C ASP A 340 44.99 -16.82 18.95
N GLY A 341 43.75 -16.30 19.04
CA GLY A 341 42.79 -16.62 20.09
C GLY A 341 42.96 -15.78 21.36
N VAL A 342 43.82 -14.76 21.35
CA VAL A 342 43.97 -13.78 22.43
C VAL A 342 44.05 -12.36 21.86
N ILE A 343 43.62 -11.36 22.62
CA ILE A 343 43.81 -9.95 22.24
C ILE A 343 45.00 -9.41 23.03
N LYS A 344 45.97 -8.83 22.32
CA LYS A 344 47.12 -8.11 22.89
C LYS A 344 46.92 -6.60 22.80
N ALA A 345 47.68 -5.84 23.59
CA ALA A 345 47.56 -4.37 23.67
C ALA A 345 47.76 -3.66 22.32
N GLU A 346 48.52 -4.28 21.41
CA GLU A 346 48.81 -3.77 20.07
C GLU A 346 47.63 -3.94 19.10
N GLU A 347 46.72 -4.88 19.38
CA GLU A 347 45.61 -5.25 18.52
C GLU A 347 44.32 -4.51 18.88
N LEU A 348 44.17 -4.21 20.18
CA LEU A 348 43.00 -3.52 20.71
C LEU A 348 42.89 -2.11 20.11
N LYS A 349 41.83 -1.89 19.34
CA LYS A 349 41.55 -0.59 18.74
C LYS A 349 40.06 -0.28 18.76
N LEU A 350 39.72 0.90 19.27
CA LEU A 350 38.33 1.34 19.27
C LEU A 350 37.91 1.78 17.87
N LYS A 351 36.71 1.39 17.46
CA LYS A 351 36.17 1.76 16.15
C LYS A 351 36.16 3.28 15.92
N VAL A 352 35.91 4.08 16.95
CA VAL A 352 35.97 5.55 16.86
C VAL A 352 37.37 6.07 16.49
N GLU A 353 38.41 5.39 16.95
CA GLU A 353 39.81 5.71 16.60
C GLU A 353 40.11 5.28 15.17
N GLU A 354 39.63 4.12 14.75
CA GLU A 354 39.74 3.66 13.36
C GLU A 354 39.03 4.58 12.37
N ASP A 355 37.82 5.03 12.72
CA ASP A 355 37.04 5.94 11.89
C ASP A 355 37.75 7.31 11.75
N LYS A 356 38.30 7.86 12.85
CA LYS A 356 39.10 9.09 12.83
C LYS A 356 40.36 8.97 11.96
N GLU A 357 41.07 7.84 12.04
CA GLU A 357 42.26 7.62 11.21
C GLU A 357 41.89 7.48 9.72
N ARG A 358 40.79 6.80 9.40
CA ARG A 358 40.29 6.68 8.02
C ARG A 358 39.87 8.02 7.44
N GLU A 359 39.21 8.85 8.24
CA GLU A 359 38.88 10.24 7.84
C GLU A 359 40.14 11.06 7.62
N HIS A 360 41.11 10.96 8.53
CA HIS A 360 42.38 11.68 8.40
C HIS A 360 43.14 11.26 7.13
N ALA A 361 43.24 9.96 6.85
CA ALA A 361 43.88 9.44 5.64
C ALA A 361 43.17 9.91 4.35
N ARG A 362 41.82 9.95 4.34
CA ARG A 362 41.05 10.50 3.20
C ARG A 362 41.29 12.00 2.99
N HIS A 363 41.49 12.75 4.05
CA HIS A 363 41.79 14.18 3.99
C HIS A 363 43.22 14.48 3.52
N GLU A 364 44.16 13.55 3.68
CA GLU A 364 45.53 13.67 3.14
C GLU A 364 45.65 13.22 1.68
N GLU A 365 44.72 12.40 1.17
CA GLU A 365 44.65 11.96 -0.23
C GLU A 365 43.90 12.92 -1.19
N LEU A 366 43.24 13.95 -0.65
CA LEU A 366 42.55 15.03 -1.38
C LEU A 366 43.40 16.31 -1.40
#